data_AF-A0A914X7Q8-F1
#
_entry.id   AF-A0A914X7Q8-F1
#
_cell.length_a   1.000
_cell.length_b   1.000
_cell.length_c   1.000
_cell.angle_alpha   90.00
_cell.angle_beta   90.00
_cell.angle_gamma   90.00
#
_symmetry.space_group_name_H-M   'P 1'
#
loop_
_entity.id
_entity.type
_entity.pdbx_description
1 polymer ?
#
loop_
_entity_poly.entity_id
_entity_poly.type
_entity_poly.pdbx_seq_one_letter_code
_entity_poly.pdbx_strand_id
1 'polypeptide(L)'
;MICGLRYVLGENLFVLIGLPIFANLCALLVLAPCPETPKFLLINRQDKIRALKSIAFFQGTKVDREKVLEAINAENEHGAVRQKTSLGEIWRTPYLRQAQVIGTVAQLLQISVGIQPIVFLSSELFFRAGLSKFAAEMGSVGMIALMAVATVKLNYQFTFRLLA
;
A
#
# COMPACT_ATOMS: atom_id res chain seq x y z
N MET A 1 -0.03 -16.15 1.98
CA MET A 1 0.35 -17.35 2.76
C MET A 1 -0.83 -18.25 3.10
N ILE A 2 -2.01 -17.71 3.47
CA ILE A 2 -3.20 -18.53 3.75
C ILE A 2 -3.60 -19.41 2.54
N CYS A 3 -3.55 -18.87 1.32
CA CYS A 3 -3.83 -19.64 0.09
C CYS A 3 -2.67 -20.54 -0.38
N GLY A 4 -1.53 -20.55 0.32
CA GLY A 4 -0.40 -21.43 0.04
C GLY A 4 -0.35 -22.66 0.97
N LEU A 5 -1.30 -22.79 1.90
CA LEU A 5 -1.45 -24.00 2.70
C LEU A 5 -1.79 -25.17 1.78
N ARG A 6 -0.96 -26.22 1.82
CA ARG A 6 -1.21 -27.49 1.11
C ARG A 6 -2.62 -28.05 1.42
N TYR A 7 -3.13 -27.72 2.61
CA TYR A 7 -4.46 -28.12 3.08
C TYR A 7 -5.63 -27.38 2.39
N VAL A 8 -5.47 -26.13 1.96
CA VAL A 8 -6.58 -25.32 1.40
C VAL A 8 -6.65 -25.42 -0.12
N LEU A 9 -5.51 -25.60 -0.81
CA LEU A 9 -5.45 -25.49 -2.27
C LEU A 9 -4.91 -26.73 -3.00
N GLY A 10 -4.35 -27.71 -2.28
CA GLY A 10 -3.75 -28.93 -2.86
C GLY A 10 -2.45 -28.68 -3.65
N GLU A 11 -1.84 -29.74 -4.17
CA GLU A 11 -0.56 -29.69 -4.94
C GLU A 11 -0.71 -29.15 -6.38
N ASN A 12 -1.89 -28.67 -6.75
CA ASN A 12 -2.17 -28.21 -8.11
C ASN A 12 -1.63 -26.80 -8.35
N LEU A 13 -0.47 -26.72 -9.00
CA LEU A 13 0.22 -25.49 -9.38
C LEU A 13 -0.70 -24.51 -10.14
N PHE A 14 -1.62 -25.03 -10.96
CA PHE A 14 -2.60 -24.23 -11.70
C PHE A 14 -3.56 -23.47 -10.78
N VAL A 15 -3.97 -24.04 -9.64
CA VAL A 15 -4.88 -23.37 -8.70
C VAL A 15 -4.11 -22.32 -7.89
N LEU A 16 -2.86 -22.62 -7.52
CA LEU A 16 -2.00 -21.71 -6.78
C LEU A 16 -1.67 -20.42 -7.55
N ILE A 17 -1.51 -20.53 -8.88
CA ILE A 17 -1.29 -19.40 -9.78
C ILE A 17 -2.63 -18.77 -10.22
N GLY A 18 -3.67 -19.58 -10.43
CA GLY A 18 -4.98 -19.12 -10.90
C GLY A 18 -5.72 -18.25 -9.90
N LEU A 19 -5.64 -18.57 -8.60
CA LEU A 19 -6.33 -17.81 -7.54
C LEU A 19 -5.87 -16.34 -7.44
N PRO A 20 -4.57 -16.00 -7.37
CA PRO A 20 -4.15 -14.60 -7.35
C PRO A 20 -4.47 -13.87 -8.65
N ILE A 21 -4.43 -14.55 -9.81
CA ILE A 21 -4.86 -13.96 -11.09
C ILE A 21 -6.35 -13.61 -11.04
N PHE A 22 -7.19 -14.51 -10.55
CA PHE A 22 -8.61 -14.27 -10.38
C PHE A 22 -8.89 -13.13 -9.40
N ALA A 23 -8.22 -13.11 -8.25
CA ALA A 23 -8.35 -12.02 -7.27
C ALA A 23 -7.94 -10.67 -7.86
N ASN A 24 -6.86 -10.62 -8.65
CA ASN A 24 -6.43 -9.41 -9.34
C ASN A 24 -7.44 -8.97 -10.41
N LEU A 25 -8.06 -9.90 -11.13
CA LEU A 25 -9.09 -9.58 -12.10
C LEU A 25 -10.35 -9.02 -11.41
N CYS A 26 -10.79 -9.63 -10.31
CA CYS A 26 -11.86 -9.09 -9.49
C CYS A 26 -11.50 -7.69 -8.95
N ALA A 27 -10.27 -7.48 -8.48
CA ALA A 27 -9.81 -6.18 -8.04
C ALA A 27 -9.83 -5.15 -9.18
N LEU A 28 -9.45 -5.53 -10.39
CA LEU A 28 -9.54 -4.67 -11.57
C LEU A 28 -10.99 -4.30 -11.91
N LEU A 29 -11.91 -5.27 -11.84
CA LEU A 29 -13.35 -5.02 -12.05
C LEU A 29 -13.93 -4.07 -11.01
N VAL A 30 -13.49 -4.17 -9.75
CA VAL A 30 -13.88 -3.25 -8.66
C VAL A 30 -13.24 -1.87 -8.84
N LEU A 31 -12.03 -1.80 -9.38
CA LEU A 31 -11.32 -0.53 -9.59
C LEU A 31 -11.76 0.19 -10.87
N ALA A 32 -12.26 -0.54 -11.88
CA ALA A 32 -12.74 0.03 -13.15
C ALA A 32 -13.80 1.14 -13.00
N PRO A 33 -14.81 1.06 -12.09
CA PRO A 33 -15.75 2.15 -11.85
C PRO A 33 -15.18 3.28 -10.96
N CYS A 34 -14.01 3.10 -10.36
CA CYS A 34 -13.42 4.09 -9.47
C CYS A 34 -12.92 5.30 -10.31
N PRO A 35 -13.45 6.52 -10.08
CA PRO A 35 -13.02 7.68 -10.82
C PRO A 35 -11.54 7.96 -10.55
N GLU A 36 -10.85 8.47 -11.56
CA GLU A 36 -9.46 8.85 -11.45
C GLU A 36 -9.25 9.90 -10.34
N THR A 37 -8.05 9.93 -9.74
CA THR A 37 -7.81 10.78 -8.57
C THR A 37 -8.09 12.26 -8.87
N PRO A 38 -8.75 12.99 -7.96
CA PRO A 38 -9.17 14.37 -8.21
C PRO A 38 -7.98 15.31 -8.45
N LYS A 39 -6.83 15.04 -7.82
CA LYS A 39 -5.57 15.76 -8.09
C LYS A 39 -5.08 15.57 -9.54
N PHE A 40 -5.13 14.35 -10.08
CA PHE A 40 -4.72 14.09 -11.46
C PHE A 40 -5.64 14.80 -12.48
N LEU A 41 -6.96 14.74 -12.24
CA LEU A 41 -7.95 15.37 -13.12
C LEU A 41 -7.82 16.91 -13.15
N LEU A 42 -7.46 17.53 -12.03
CA LEU A 42 -7.26 18.98 -11.96
C LEU A 42 -5.94 19.44 -12.53
N ILE A 43 -4.85 18.79 -12.15
CA ILE A 43 -3.49 19.27 -12.47
C ILE A 43 -3.10 18.89 -13.89
N ASN A 44 -3.32 17.64 -14.27
CA ASN A 44 -2.79 17.09 -15.53
C ASN A 44 -3.82 17.12 -16.67
N ARG A 45 -5.12 17.07 -16.34
CA ARG A 45 -6.21 17.14 -17.34
C ARG A 45 -6.97 18.46 -17.36
N GLN A 46 -6.74 19.35 -16.39
CA GLN A 46 -7.44 20.65 -16.23
C GLN A 46 -8.98 20.55 -16.28
N ASP A 47 -9.54 19.38 -15.95
CA ASP A 47 -10.98 19.12 -16.04
C ASP A 47 -11.62 19.24 -14.66
N LYS A 48 -12.08 20.47 -14.36
CA LYS A 48 -12.71 20.81 -13.07
C LYS A 48 -14.01 20.03 -12.84
N ILE A 49 -14.77 19.74 -13.89
CA ILE A 49 -16.08 19.07 -13.78
C ILE A 49 -15.89 17.62 -13.36
N ARG A 50 -14.95 16.90 -13.99
CA ARG A 50 -14.63 15.51 -13.59
C ARG A 50 -13.97 15.43 -12.22
N ALA A 51 -13.16 16.42 -11.85
CA ALA A 51 -12.57 16.49 -10.53
C ALA A 51 -13.62 16.64 -9.42
N LEU A 52 -14.62 17.51 -9.60
CA LEU A 52 -15.73 17.67 -8.66
C LEU A 52 -16.54 16.37 -8.50
N LYS A 53 -16.75 15.62 -9.60
CA LYS A 53 -17.41 14.32 -9.58
C LYS A 53 -16.58 13.28 -8.81
N SER A 54 -15.25 13.29 -8.98
CA SER A 54 -14.33 12.43 -8.24
C SER A 54 -14.29 12.78 -6.74
N ILE A 55 -14.25 14.08 -6.39
CA ILE A 55 -14.34 14.55 -4.99
C ILE A 55 -15.65 14.08 -4.35
N ALA A 56 -16.78 14.21 -5.06
CA ALA A 56 -18.09 13.76 -4.57
C ALA A 56 -18.13 12.23 -4.33
N PHE A 57 -17.42 11.44 -5.14
CA PHE A 57 -17.31 9.99 -4.97
C PHE A 57 -16.45 9.62 -3.75
N PHE A 58 -15.29 10.28 -3.56
CA PHE A 58 -14.34 9.93 -2.50
C PHE A 58 -14.66 10.53 -1.12
N GLN A 59 -15.19 11.75 -1.06
CA GLN A 59 -15.47 12.48 0.19
C GLN A 59 -16.97 12.54 0.54
N GLY A 60 -17.82 12.09 -0.37
CA GLY A 60 -19.28 12.15 -0.23
C GLY A 60 -19.87 13.54 -0.48
N THR A 61 -21.20 13.59 -0.50
CA THR A 61 -21.99 14.79 -0.85
C THR A 61 -21.99 15.88 0.22
N LYS A 62 -21.47 15.62 1.42
CA LYS A 62 -21.55 16.52 2.58
C LYS A 62 -20.38 17.50 2.71
N VAL A 63 -19.36 17.35 1.87
CA VAL A 63 -18.17 18.22 1.91
C VAL A 63 -18.33 19.34 0.89
N ASP A 64 -17.93 20.55 1.29
CA ASP A 64 -17.84 21.71 0.40
C ASP A 64 -16.80 21.44 -0.70
N ARG A 65 -17.30 21.08 -1.87
CA ARG A 65 -16.49 20.62 -3.00
C ARG A 65 -15.63 21.74 -3.55
N GLU A 66 -16.10 22.98 -3.48
CA GLU A 66 -15.39 24.16 -3.97
C GLU A 66 -14.22 24.49 -3.04
N LYS A 67 -14.43 24.43 -1.72
CA LYS A 67 -13.34 24.61 -0.75
C LYS A 67 -12.23 23.57 -0.88
N VAL A 68 -12.57 22.32 -1.15
CA VAL A 68 -11.58 21.25 -1.38
C VAL A 68 -10.86 21.44 -2.72
N LEU A 69 -11.59 21.88 -3.74
CA LEU A 69 -11.02 22.22 -5.03
C LEU A 69 -10.02 23.37 -4.93
N GLU A 70 -10.37 24.42 -4.19
CA GLU A 70 -9.50 25.56 -3.89
C GLU A 70 -8.30 25.15 -3.07
N ALA A 71 -8.46 24.31 -2.04
CA ALA A 71 -7.33 23.80 -1.27
C ALA A 71 -6.35 23.00 -2.13
N ILE A 72 -6.85 22.16 -3.04
CA ILE A 72 -6.01 21.42 -4.00
C ILE A 72 -5.31 22.40 -4.96
N ASN A 73 -6.01 23.42 -5.46
CA ASN A 73 -5.40 24.44 -6.33
C ASN A 73 -4.34 25.27 -5.60
N ALA A 74 -4.57 25.67 -4.35
CA ALA A 74 -3.61 26.40 -3.53
C ALA A 74 -2.37 25.54 -3.19
N GLU A 75 -2.56 24.24 -2.89
CA GLU A 75 -1.45 23.28 -2.75
C GLU A 75 -0.65 23.17 -4.06
N ASN A 76 -1.34 23.24 -5.20
CA ASN A 76 -0.68 23.23 -6.50
C ASN A 76 0.03 24.54 -6.79
N GLU A 77 -0.51 25.71 -6.48
CA GLU A 77 0.17 26.99 -6.73
C GLU A 77 1.42 27.14 -5.84
N HIS A 78 1.34 26.69 -4.59
CA HIS A 78 2.50 26.60 -3.71
C HIS A 78 3.48 25.47 -4.12
N GLY A 79 2.98 24.42 -4.79
CA GLY A 79 3.75 23.26 -5.24
C GLY A 79 4.16 23.27 -6.73
N ALA A 80 3.72 24.26 -7.52
CA ALA A 80 3.83 24.31 -8.99
C ALA A 80 5.28 24.47 -9.49
N VAL A 81 6.22 24.67 -8.57
CA VAL A 81 7.66 24.57 -8.85
C VAL A 81 8.11 23.11 -9.05
N ARG A 82 7.25 22.11 -8.79
CA ARG A 82 7.49 20.74 -9.27
C ARG A 82 7.01 20.61 -10.71
N GLN A 83 7.78 21.20 -11.63
CA GLN A 83 7.80 20.77 -13.02
C GLN A 83 7.85 19.24 -13.06
N LYS A 84 7.21 18.61 -14.06
CA LYS A 84 7.24 17.16 -14.28
C LYS A 84 8.70 16.70 -14.23
N THR A 85 9.16 16.27 -13.06
CA THR A 85 10.59 16.09 -12.85
C THR A 85 11.00 14.91 -13.69
N SER A 86 11.89 15.15 -14.65
CA SER A 86 12.55 14.06 -15.34
C SER A 86 13.24 13.20 -14.28
N LEU A 87 13.28 11.87 -14.46
CA LEU A 87 13.92 10.98 -13.48
C LEU A 87 15.36 11.40 -13.15
N GLY A 88 16.04 12.09 -14.09
CA GLY A 88 17.37 12.69 -13.87
C GLY A 88 17.39 13.93 -12.97
N GLU A 89 16.30 14.69 -12.86
CA GLU A 89 16.21 15.87 -11.99
C GLU A 89 16.08 15.51 -10.51
N ILE A 90 15.52 14.33 -10.22
CA ILE A 90 15.44 13.78 -8.85
C ILE A 90 16.85 13.70 -8.22
N TRP A 91 17.86 13.37 -9.02
CA TRP A 91 19.27 13.29 -8.59
C TRP A 91 19.94 14.66 -8.46
N ARG A 92 19.45 15.67 -9.19
CA ARG A 92 20.00 17.04 -9.20
C ARG A 92 19.43 17.91 -8.08
N THR A 93 18.19 17.69 -7.68
CA THR A 93 17.55 18.49 -6.63
C THR A 93 17.94 17.97 -5.22
N PRO A 94 18.57 18.79 -4.36
CA PRO A 94 19.13 18.33 -3.09
C PRO A 94 18.09 17.79 -2.10
N TYR A 95 16.90 18.40 -2.04
CA TYR A 95 15.80 17.93 -1.20
C TYR A 95 15.23 16.59 -1.67
N LEU A 96 15.04 16.41 -2.98
CA LEU A 96 14.57 15.14 -3.54
C LEU A 96 15.59 14.02 -3.33
N ARG A 97 16.88 14.32 -3.45
CA ARG A 97 17.96 13.37 -3.16
C ARG A 97 17.95 12.92 -1.70
N GLN A 98 17.77 13.83 -0.75
CA GLN A 98 17.64 13.46 0.67
C GLN A 98 16.44 12.54 0.90
N ALA A 99 15.28 12.85 0.31
CA ALA A 99 14.10 12.00 0.41
C ALA A 99 14.34 10.59 -0.19
N GLN A 100 15.01 10.50 -1.34
CA GLN A 100 15.37 9.22 -1.97
C GLN A 100 16.37 8.41 -1.14
N VAL A 101 17.38 9.06 -0.55
CA VAL A 101 18.35 8.40 0.33
C VAL A 101 17.66 7.89 1.59
N ILE A 102 16.81 8.70 2.24
CA ILE A 102 16.06 8.27 3.42
C ILE A 102 15.14 7.10 3.07
N GLY A 103 14.41 7.17 1.95
CA GLY A 103 13.54 6.08 1.50
C GLY A 103 14.30 4.79 1.23
N THR A 104 15.42 4.88 0.51
CA THR A 104 16.28 3.72 0.21
C THR A 104 16.88 3.13 1.47
N VAL A 105 17.43 3.96 2.37
CA VAL A 105 17.99 3.51 3.64
C VAL A 105 16.91 2.89 4.53
N ALA A 106 15.71 3.47 4.58
CA ALA A 106 14.59 2.90 5.32
C ALA A 106 14.19 1.51 4.77
N GLN A 107 14.13 1.35 3.44
CA GLN A 107 13.86 0.06 2.81
C GLN A 107 14.99 -0.96 3.04
N LEU A 108 16.25 -0.51 2.99
CA LEU A 108 17.40 -1.35 3.30
C LEU A 108 17.39 -1.80 4.76
N LEU A 109 17.06 -0.91 5.70
CA LEU A 109 16.89 -1.27 7.11
C LEU A 109 15.74 -2.27 7.27
N GLN A 110 14.63 -2.09 6.56
CA GLN A 110 13.49 -3.02 6.61
C GLN A 110 13.83 -4.42 6.10
N ILE A 111 14.61 -4.55 5.02
CA ILE A 111 15.01 -5.88 4.52
C ILE A 111 16.17 -6.47 5.35
N SER A 112 17.02 -5.64 5.95
CA SER A 112 18.13 -6.09 6.82
C SER A 112 17.64 -6.58 8.18
N VAL A 113 16.62 -5.91 8.74
CA VAL A 113 15.88 -6.42 9.90
C VAL A 113 15.13 -7.65 9.40
N GLY A 114 15.58 -8.84 9.81
CA GLY A 114 15.25 -10.14 9.20
C GLY A 114 13.78 -10.59 9.27
N ILE A 115 12.82 -9.69 9.44
CA ILE A 115 11.41 -10.01 9.54
C ILE A 115 10.87 -10.70 8.29
N GLN A 116 11.29 -10.26 7.09
CA GLN A 116 10.81 -10.83 5.84
C GLN A 116 11.29 -12.29 5.64
N PRO A 117 12.59 -12.63 5.85
CA PRO A 117 13.04 -14.01 5.91
C PRO A 117 12.38 -14.86 7.00
N ILE A 118 12.18 -14.30 8.21
CA ILE A 118 11.55 -15.02 9.33
C ILE A 118 10.11 -15.40 8.98
N VAL A 119 9.33 -14.47 8.44
CA VAL A 119 7.95 -14.74 8.02
C VAL A 119 7.92 -15.80 6.91
N PHE A 120 8.84 -15.72 5.94
CA PHE A 120 8.92 -16.70 4.86
C PHE A 120 9.30 -18.12 5.32
N LEU A 121 10.27 -18.24 6.24
CA LEU A 121 10.76 -19.53 6.75
C LEU A 121 10.00 -20.03 7.99
N SER A 122 9.05 -19.26 8.52
CA SER A 122 8.37 -19.54 9.80
C SER A 122 7.74 -20.93 9.87
N SER A 123 7.14 -21.43 8.77
CA SER A 123 6.55 -22.77 8.72
C SER A 123 7.59 -23.87 8.88
N GLU A 124 8.75 -23.74 8.24
CA GLU A 124 9.87 -24.69 8.35
C GLU A 124 10.55 -24.58 9.72
N LEU A 125 10.68 -23.38 10.27
CA LEU A 125 11.22 -23.17 11.61
C LEU A 125 10.36 -23.85 12.68
N PHE A 126 9.03 -23.72 12.58
CA PHE A 126 8.11 -24.39 13.48
C PHE A 126 8.12 -25.91 13.31
N PHE A 127 8.24 -26.39 12.07
CA PHE A 127 8.40 -27.82 11.81
C PHE A 127 9.68 -28.38 12.46
N ARG A 128 10.81 -27.69 12.29
CA ARG A 128 12.09 -28.06 12.93
C ARG A 128 12.06 -27.94 14.46
N ALA A 129 11.18 -27.10 15.01
CA ALA A 129 10.96 -27.00 16.45
C ALA A 129 10.13 -28.17 17.03
N GLY A 130 9.75 -29.15 16.22
CA GLY A 130 9.05 -30.37 16.65
C GLY A 130 7.53 -30.30 16.55
N LEU A 131 6.97 -29.25 15.93
CA LEU A 131 5.53 -29.16 15.65
C LEU A 131 5.16 -30.05 14.47
N SER A 132 3.96 -30.65 14.52
CA SER A 132 3.40 -31.34 13.35
C SER A 132 3.27 -30.37 12.18
N LYS A 133 3.40 -30.86 10.94
CA LYS A 133 3.33 -30.03 9.73
C LYS A 133 2.07 -29.13 9.70
N PHE A 134 0.94 -29.65 10.16
CA PHE A 134 -0.31 -28.91 10.27
C PHE A 134 -0.24 -27.80 11.34
N ALA A 135 0.28 -28.10 12.53
CA ALA A 135 0.41 -27.12 13.61
C ALA A 135 1.43 -26.02 13.25
N ALA A 136 2.50 -26.37 12.52
CA ALA A 136 3.52 -25.43 12.05
C ALA A 136 2.97 -24.45 11.00
N GLU A 137 2.19 -24.94 10.03
CA GLU A 137 1.52 -24.11 9.01
C GLU A 137 0.50 -23.15 9.66
N MET A 138 -0.32 -23.64 10.59
CA MET A 138 -1.30 -22.81 11.31
C MET A 138 -0.62 -21.79 12.24
N GLY A 139 0.46 -22.17 12.92
CA GLY A 139 1.25 -21.26 13.77
C GLY A 139 1.87 -20.11 12.98
N SER A 140 2.37 -20.39 11.76
CA SER A 140 2.87 -19.37 10.83
C SER A 140 1.78 -18.37 10.43
N VAL A 141 0.58 -18.85 10.08
CA VAL A 141 -0.57 -17.98 9.75
C VAL A 141 -0.96 -17.12 10.95
N GLY A 142 -1.01 -17.71 12.16
CA GLY A 142 -1.33 -16.98 13.39
C GLY A 142 -0.32 -15.88 13.71
N MET A 143 0.98 -16.15 13.54
CA MET A 143 2.04 -15.15 13.72
C MET A 143 1.81 -13.93 12.81
N ILE A 144 1.54 -14.16 11.52
CA ILE A 144 1.35 -13.09 10.54
C ILE A 144 0.09 -12.27 10.86
N ALA A 145 -1.00 -12.94 11.25
CA ALA A 145 -2.24 -12.26 11.62
C ALA A 145 -2.03 -11.35 12.85
N LEU A 146 -1.34 -11.85 13.88
CA LEU A 146 -1.02 -11.07 15.08
C LEU A 146 -0.11 -9.87 14.75
N MET A 147 0.91 -10.09 13.91
CA MET A 147 1.77 -9.00 13.45
C MET A 147 0.97 -7.92 12.71
N ALA A 148 0.06 -8.29 11.81
CA ALA A 148 -0.77 -7.34 11.07
C ALA A 148 -1.64 -6.49 12.02
N VAL A 149 -2.31 -7.12 12.99
CA VAL A 149 -3.12 -6.41 13.99
C VAL A 149 -2.27 -5.48 14.84
N ALA A 150 -1.10 -5.94 15.29
CA ALA A 150 -0.16 -5.13 16.06
C ALA A 150 0.32 -3.91 15.27
N THR A 151 0.68 -4.08 13.99
CA THR A 151 1.11 -2.99 13.11
C THR A 151 0.01 -1.96 12.93
N VAL A 152 -1.24 -2.37 12.68
CA VAL A 152 -2.36 -1.42 12.52
C VAL A 152 -2.58 -0.61 13.80
N LYS A 153 -2.58 -1.27 14.97
CA LYS A 153 -2.76 -0.60 16.26
C LYS A 153 -1.62 0.37 16.56
N LEU A 154 -0.38 -0.04 16.32
CA LEU A 154 0.79 0.79 16.53
C LEU A 154 0.78 2.02 15.62
N ASN A 155 0.39 1.85 14.35
CA ASN A 155 0.31 2.95 13.39
C ASN A 155 -0.75 3.96 13.83
N TYR A 156 -1.94 3.49 14.23
CA TYR A 156 -2.99 4.36 14.77
C TYR A 156 -2.52 5.14 16.00
N GLN A 157 -1.82 4.48 16.93
CA GLN A 157 -1.29 5.10 18.14
C GLN A 157 -0.20 6.14 17.85
N PHE A 158 0.70 5.86 16.88
CA PHE A 158 1.73 6.80 16.45
C PHE A 158 1.15 8.01 15.73
N THR A 159 0.19 7.80 14.81
CA THR A 159 -0.50 8.91 14.13
C THR A 159 -1.21 9.82 15.12
N PHE A 160 -1.87 9.25 16.14
CA PHE A 160 -2.52 10.04 17.19
C PHE A 160 -1.53 10.84 18.06
N ARG A 161 -0.35 10.28 18.36
CA ARG A 161 0.71 10.96 19.13
C ARG A 161 1.45 12.06 18.36
N LEU A 162 1.43 12.03 17.02
CA LEU A 162 2.02 13.08 16.18
C LEU A 162 1.05 14.23 15.89
N LEU A 163 -0.25 14.03 16.12
CA LEU A 163 -1.31 15.01 15.90
C LEU A 163 -1.80 15.69 17.20
N ALA A 164 -1.32 15.25 18.36
CA ALA A 164 -1.58 15.83 19.68
C ALA A 164 -0.34 16.57 20.18
#